data_AF-A0A3B0QZE5-F1
#
_entry.id   AF-A0A3B0QZE5-F1
#
_cell.length_a   1.000
_cell.length_b   1.000
_cell.length_c   1.000
_cell.angle_alpha   90.00
_cell.angle_beta   90.00
_cell.angle_gamma   90.00
#
_symmetry.space_group_name_H-M   'P 1'
#
loop_
_entity.id
_entity.type
_entity.pdbx_description
1 polymer ?
#
loop_
_entity_poly.entity_id
_entity_poly.type
_entity_poly.pdbx_seq_one_letter_code
_entity_poly.pdbx_strand_id
1 'polypeptide(L)'
;MAKAETDKPAHRSARAALEQLAPGMRVGLFGGSFHPAHIGHLHVAETARKRLGLSRVLWLVSPGNPLKQPHLWQGYAQRAASARTMTAAHPGQFVCESEQAFGTRYTVQTVRGFQARWPGVHFVWIMGADSLQNFHLWRDWQQLAVQIPIAIISRPGDLVRPRLSPFARRFAQARLPDFAATALAGTNAPAWVYLPAPMQVQSSTAIRQGEDKSPMVTVPRCVRTADKPTNNLETQT
;
A
#
# COMPACT_ATOMS: atom_id res chain seq x y z
N MET A 1 21.42 41.77 10.44
CA MET A 1 20.03 41.53 9.99
C MET A 1 19.90 40.05 9.68
N ALA A 2 19.24 39.29 10.55
CA ALA A 2 19.00 37.85 10.37
C ALA A 2 17.93 37.65 9.29
N LYS A 3 18.27 36.90 8.23
CA LYS A 3 17.27 36.43 7.26
C LYS A 3 16.54 35.24 7.87
N ALA A 4 15.23 35.40 8.04
CA ALA A 4 14.31 34.33 8.41
C ALA A 4 14.38 33.22 7.35
N GLU A 5 14.83 32.05 7.77
CA GLU A 5 14.75 30.82 7.00
C GLU A 5 13.32 30.28 7.14
N THR A 6 12.55 30.42 6.06
CA THR A 6 11.18 29.92 5.98
C THR A 6 11.18 28.39 6.09
N ASP A 7 10.55 27.91 7.15
CA ASP A 7 10.39 26.51 7.52
C ASP A 7 9.77 25.70 6.37
N LYS A 8 10.55 24.79 5.76
CA LYS A 8 10.05 23.79 4.80
C LYS A 8 9.20 22.79 5.57
N PRO A 9 8.00 22.39 5.09
CA PRO A 9 7.16 21.48 5.84
C PRO A 9 7.88 20.15 6.07
N ALA A 10 8.15 19.86 7.34
CA ALA A 10 8.86 18.67 7.78
C ALA A 10 8.20 17.40 7.21
N HIS A 11 8.99 16.61 6.50
CA HIS A 11 8.63 15.28 6.04
C HIS A 11 8.09 14.44 7.21
N ARG A 12 6.79 14.16 7.24
CA ARG A 12 6.25 13.15 8.14
C ARG A 12 6.71 11.78 7.64
N SER A 13 7.76 11.27 8.26
CA SER A 13 8.28 9.94 7.96
C SER A 13 7.17 8.89 8.12
N ALA A 14 7.21 7.84 7.30
CA ALA A 14 6.25 6.73 7.43
C ALA A 14 6.30 6.09 8.82
N ARG A 15 7.46 6.17 9.49
CA ARG A 15 7.62 5.84 10.91
C ARG A 15 6.67 6.64 11.80
N ALA A 16 6.69 7.97 11.72
CA ALA A 16 5.79 8.82 12.50
C ALA A 16 4.31 8.53 12.17
N ALA A 17 4.01 8.17 10.92
CA ALA A 17 2.66 7.80 10.53
C ALA A 17 2.19 6.47 11.15
N LEU A 18 3.08 5.49 11.29
CA LEU A 18 2.82 4.21 11.96
C LEU A 18 2.73 4.34 13.48
N GLU A 19 3.59 5.16 14.09
CA GLU A 19 3.58 5.42 15.54
C GLU A 19 2.29 6.11 16.00
N GLN A 20 1.62 6.84 15.10
CA GLN A 20 0.35 7.51 15.35
C GLN A 20 -0.88 6.66 15.03
N LEU A 21 -0.71 5.38 14.67
CA LEU A 21 -1.85 4.49 14.45
C LEU A 21 -2.45 4.06 15.79
N ALA A 22 -3.75 4.27 15.93
CA ALA A 22 -4.52 3.96 17.13
C ALA A 22 -5.83 3.22 16.78
N PRO A 23 -6.40 2.47 17.74
CA PRO A 23 -7.70 1.81 17.56
C PRO A 23 -8.79 2.77 17.03
N GLY A 24 -9.66 2.27 16.16
CA GLY A 24 -10.72 3.04 15.49
C GLY A 24 -10.28 3.81 14.24
N MET A 25 -8.97 3.95 13.99
CA MET A 25 -8.48 4.58 12.77
C MET A 25 -8.75 3.72 11.52
N ARG A 26 -9.00 4.39 10.40
CA ARG A 26 -9.28 3.77 9.10
C ARG A 26 -8.09 3.96 8.16
N VAL A 27 -7.39 2.88 7.83
CA VAL A 27 -6.09 2.93 7.16
C VAL A 27 -6.09 2.06 5.91
N GLY A 28 -5.67 2.63 4.78
CA GLY A 28 -5.47 1.91 3.54
C GLY A 28 -4.07 1.29 3.47
N LEU A 29 -3.97 0.03 3.05
CA LEU A 29 -2.73 -0.64 2.69
C LEU A 29 -2.70 -0.78 1.17
N PHE A 30 -1.92 0.06 0.48
CA PHE A 30 -1.86 0.08 -0.97
C PHE A 30 -0.60 -0.64 -1.48
N GLY A 31 -0.77 -1.89 -1.89
CA GLY A 31 0.33 -2.69 -2.43
C GLY A 31 0.59 -2.41 -3.91
N GLY A 32 1.87 -2.26 -4.27
CA GLY A 32 2.27 -2.08 -5.67
C GLY A 32 3.76 -2.30 -5.90
N SER A 33 4.14 -2.58 -7.15
CA SER A 33 5.55 -2.63 -7.54
C SER A 33 6.18 -1.25 -7.66
N PHE A 34 5.40 -0.21 -7.97
CA PHE A 34 5.86 1.19 -8.09
C PHE A 34 7.18 1.34 -8.87
N HIS A 35 7.19 0.84 -10.10
CA HIS A 35 8.39 0.74 -10.92
C HIS A 35 8.28 1.53 -12.24
N PRO A 36 8.41 2.87 -12.22
CA PRO A 36 8.42 3.74 -11.04
C PRO A 36 7.00 4.09 -10.56
N ALA A 37 6.89 4.67 -9.37
CA ALA A 37 5.65 5.34 -8.93
C ALA A 37 5.31 6.51 -9.88
N HIS A 38 4.02 6.79 -10.05
CA HIS A 38 3.54 7.82 -10.96
C HIS A 38 2.15 8.34 -10.55
N ILE A 39 1.63 9.36 -11.23
CA ILE A 39 0.40 10.05 -10.84
C ILE A 39 -0.82 9.12 -10.76
N GLY A 40 -0.95 8.15 -11.67
CA GLY A 40 -1.99 7.13 -11.61
C GLY A 40 -2.01 6.30 -10.32
N HIS A 41 -0.84 6.00 -9.72
CA HIS A 41 -0.80 5.36 -8.40
C HIS A 41 -1.33 6.30 -7.31
N LEU A 42 -0.94 7.57 -7.38
CA LEU A 42 -1.41 8.59 -6.43
C LEU A 42 -2.92 8.80 -6.55
N HIS A 43 -3.44 8.79 -7.77
CA HIS A 43 -4.86 8.88 -8.02
C HIS A 43 -5.63 7.70 -7.44
N VAL A 44 -5.11 6.46 -7.56
CA VAL A 44 -5.70 5.29 -6.89
C VAL A 44 -5.72 5.48 -5.37
N ALA A 45 -4.59 5.89 -4.78
CA ALA A 45 -4.46 6.07 -3.35
C ALA A 45 -5.35 7.19 -2.81
N GLU A 46 -5.41 8.35 -3.47
CA GLU A 46 -6.28 9.48 -3.09
C GLU A 46 -7.76 9.15 -3.29
N THR A 47 -8.11 8.43 -4.37
CA THR A 47 -9.49 7.98 -4.60
C THR A 47 -9.93 7.06 -3.48
N ALA A 48 -9.12 6.06 -3.12
CA ALA A 48 -9.40 5.17 -2.01
C ALA A 48 -9.51 5.95 -0.69
N ARG A 49 -8.57 6.86 -0.41
CA ARG A 49 -8.57 7.68 0.81
C ARG A 49 -9.88 8.45 0.98
N LYS A 50 -10.31 9.15 -0.09
CA LYS A 50 -11.53 9.97 -0.08
C LYS A 50 -12.80 9.09 -0.03
N ARG A 51 -12.92 8.12 -0.93
CA ARG A 51 -14.14 7.31 -1.11
C ARG A 51 -14.41 6.36 0.06
N LEU A 52 -13.37 5.94 0.77
CA LEU A 52 -13.48 5.02 1.90
C LEU A 52 -13.35 5.72 3.26
N GLY A 53 -13.22 7.06 3.29
CA GLY A 53 -13.03 7.83 4.51
C GLY A 53 -11.79 7.40 5.31
N LEU A 54 -10.67 7.16 4.63
CA LEU A 54 -9.41 6.74 5.28
C LEU A 54 -8.68 7.98 5.80
N SER A 55 -8.12 7.87 7.01
CA SER A 55 -7.24 8.90 7.55
C SER A 55 -5.86 8.84 6.91
N ARG A 56 -5.41 7.65 6.52
CA ARG A 56 -4.08 7.40 5.94
C ARG A 56 -4.12 6.32 4.87
N VAL A 57 -3.21 6.41 3.91
CA VAL A 57 -2.88 5.34 2.97
C VAL A 57 -1.38 5.09 3.03
N LEU A 58 -1.03 3.83 3.34
CA LEU A 58 0.33 3.33 3.40
C LEU A 58 0.63 2.60 2.10
N TRP A 59 1.57 3.13 1.32
CA TRP A 59 2.08 2.54 0.09
C TRP A 59 3.09 1.48 0.45
N LEU A 60 2.74 0.22 0.17
CA LEU A 60 3.57 -0.94 0.45
C LEU A 60 4.31 -1.32 -0.82
N VAL A 61 5.58 -0.95 -0.90
CA VAL A 61 6.43 -1.24 -2.04
C VAL A 61 6.81 -2.71 -1.99
N SER A 62 6.29 -3.49 -2.94
CA SER A 62 6.59 -4.93 -3.09
C SER A 62 8.09 -5.16 -3.31
N PRO A 63 8.70 -6.31 -2.91
CA PRO A 63 10.13 -6.54 -3.07
C PRO A 63 10.48 -6.83 -4.54
N GLY A 64 9.48 -7.09 -5.37
CA GLY A 64 9.59 -7.49 -6.76
C GLY A 64 8.88 -8.82 -7.01
N ASN A 65 8.48 -9.07 -8.26
CA ASN A 65 7.94 -10.37 -8.62
C ASN A 65 9.12 -11.33 -8.86
N PRO A 66 9.27 -12.43 -8.09
CA PRO A 66 10.36 -13.40 -8.30
C PRO A 66 10.32 -14.09 -9.67
N LEU A 67 9.20 -13.98 -10.39
CA LEU A 67 9.01 -14.51 -11.75
C LEU A 67 9.45 -13.53 -12.86
N LYS A 68 9.93 -12.32 -12.53
CA LYS A 68 10.42 -11.34 -13.51
C LYS A 68 11.94 -11.20 -13.43
N GLN A 69 12.60 -11.14 -14.58
CA GLN A 69 14.06 -11.21 -14.72
C GLN A 69 14.79 -10.11 -13.92
N PRO A 70 15.73 -10.44 -13.02
CA PRO A 70 16.36 -9.51 -12.07
C PRO A 70 17.08 -8.30 -12.70
N HIS A 71 17.59 -8.44 -13.92
CA HIS A 71 18.44 -7.43 -14.58
C HIS A 71 17.65 -6.26 -15.22
N LEU A 72 16.32 -6.32 -15.25
CA LEU A 72 15.45 -5.27 -15.80
C LEU A 72 14.73 -4.45 -14.71
N TRP A 73 15.10 -4.62 -13.45
CA TRP A 73 14.43 -3.98 -12.32
C TRP A 73 15.25 -2.86 -11.70
N GLN A 74 14.64 -1.68 -11.55
CA GLN A 74 15.12 -0.70 -10.57
C GLN A 74 15.14 -1.38 -9.19
N GLY A 75 16.28 -1.23 -8.49
CA GLY A 75 16.46 -1.80 -7.16
C GLY A 75 15.36 -1.33 -6.20
N TYR A 76 15.08 -2.12 -5.17
CA TYR A 76 14.04 -1.81 -4.17
C TYR A 76 14.10 -0.36 -3.67
N ALA A 77 15.31 0.11 -3.35
CA ALA A 77 15.59 1.48 -2.90
C ALA A 77 15.12 2.55 -3.90
N GLN A 78 15.33 2.35 -5.21
CA GLN A 78 14.90 3.28 -6.26
C GLN A 78 13.38 3.34 -6.38
N ARG A 79 12.71 2.18 -6.34
CA ARG A 79 11.24 2.12 -6.38
C ARG A 79 10.63 2.79 -5.15
N ALA A 80 11.18 2.52 -3.97
CA ALA A 80 10.77 3.18 -2.73
C ALA A 80 11.04 4.70 -2.76
N ALA A 81 12.17 5.14 -3.31
CA ALA A 81 12.46 6.55 -3.50
C ALA A 81 11.44 7.22 -4.43
N SER A 82 11.10 6.59 -5.57
CA SER A 82 10.09 7.10 -6.49
C SER A 82 8.72 7.24 -5.82
N ALA A 83 8.32 6.26 -5.00
CA ALA A 83 7.09 6.33 -4.23
C ALA A 83 7.13 7.48 -3.22
N ARG A 84 8.26 7.69 -2.52
CA ARG A 84 8.38 8.79 -1.55
C ARG A 84 8.25 10.15 -2.21
N THR A 85 8.93 10.35 -3.34
CA THR A 85 8.83 11.57 -4.14
C THR A 85 7.37 11.82 -4.53
N MET A 86 6.66 10.78 -4.99
CA MET A 86 5.25 10.88 -5.35
C MET A 86 4.34 11.21 -4.16
N THR A 87 4.65 10.75 -2.95
CA THR A 87 3.82 11.00 -1.75
C THR A 87 4.18 12.28 -0.98
N ALA A 88 5.36 12.87 -1.23
CA ALA A 88 5.94 13.91 -0.36
C ALA A 88 5.03 15.14 -0.17
N ALA A 89 4.32 15.56 -1.22
CA ALA A 89 3.44 16.72 -1.20
C ALA A 89 1.96 16.38 -0.88
N HIS A 90 1.65 15.13 -0.52
CA HIS A 90 0.27 14.65 -0.41
C HIS A 90 -0.07 14.19 1.02
N PRO A 91 -0.78 15.02 1.81
CA PRO A 91 -1.18 14.68 3.17
C PRO A 91 -1.98 13.37 3.24
N GLY A 92 -1.64 12.54 4.22
CA GLY A 92 -2.28 11.24 4.40
C GLY A 92 -1.69 10.11 3.55
N GLN A 93 -0.69 10.40 2.70
CA GLN A 93 0.02 9.40 1.90
C GLN A 93 1.40 9.13 2.50
N PHE A 94 1.73 7.86 2.76
CA PHE A 94 3.01 7.47 3.37
C PHE A 94 3.58 6.22 2.71
N VAL A 95 4.90 6.12 2.58
CA VAL A 95 5.56 4.93 2.02
C VAL A 95 6.11 4.03 3.11
N CYS A 96 5.62 2.80 3.20
CA CYS A 96 6.03 1.84 4.21
C CYS A 96 6.79 0.66 3.58
N GLU A 97 7.95 0.34 4.16
CA GLU A 97 8.79 -0.81 3.79
C GLU A 97 8.43 -2.03 4.64
N SER A 98 7.15 -2.39 4.63
CA SER A 98 6.56 -3.36 5.57
C SER A 98 7.13 -4.76 5.44
N GLU A 99 7.51 -5.21 4.25
CA GLU A 99 7.99 -6.58 4.03
C GLU A 99 9.34 -6.81 4.68
N GLN A 100 10.27 -5.86 4.54
CA GLN A 100 11.55 -5.89 5.22
C GLN A 100 11.41 -5.68 6.74
N ALA A 101 10.40 -4.90 7.16
CA ALA A 101 10.12 -4.68 8.58
C ALA A 101 9.51 -5.91 9.28
N PHE A 102 8.62 -6.63 8.62
CA PHE A 102 7.95 -7.81 9.18
C PHE A 102 8.62 -9.13 8.81
N GLY A 103 9.67 -9.11 7.96
CA GLY A 103 10.30 -10.33 7.44
C GLY A 103 9.35 -11.17 6.57
N THR A 104 8.40 -10.52 5.89
CA THR A 104 7.35 -11.21 5.12
C THR A 104 7.62 -11.15 3.63
N ARG A 105 7.25 -12.20 2.89
CA ARG A 105 7.39 -12.27 1.43
C ARG A 105 6.06 -12.20 0.68
N TYR A 106 4.97 -12.48 1.37
CA TYR A 106 3.64 -12.56 0.79
C TYR A 106 2.69 -11.57 1.47
N THR A 107 1.83 -10.92 0.68
CA THR A 107 0.87 -9.93 1.16
C THR A 107 0.01 -10.43 2.32
N VAL A 108 -0.42 -11.70 2.29
CA VAL A 108 -1.19 -12.32 3.37
C VAL A 108 -0.44 -12.28 4.72
N GLN A 109 0.88 -12.47 4.70
CA GLN A 109 1.71 -12.40 5.90
C GLN A 109 1.93 -10.96 6.33
N THR A 110 2.13 -10.04 5.37
CA THR A 110 2.26 -8.61 5.66
C THR A 110 1.01 -8.06 6.34
N VAL A 111 -0.18 -8.41 5.84
CA VAL A 111 -1.47 -8.02 6.43
C VAL A 111 -1.62 -8.58 7.85
N ARG A 112 -1.24 -9.86 8.09
CA ARG A 112 -1.18 -10.42 9.45
C ARG A 112 -0.30 -9.60 10.38
N GLY A 113 0.89 -9.21 9.91
CA GLY A 113 1.82 -8.37 10.66
C GLY A 113 1.21 -7.03 11.05
N PHE A 114 0.52 -6.35 10.12
CA PHE A 114 -0.19 -5.10 10.41
C PHE A 114 -1.31 -5.28 11.44
N GLN A 115 -2.17 -6.27 11.25
CA GLN A 115 -3.30 -6.53 12.16
C GLN A 115 -2.83 -6.89 13.57
N ALA A 116 -1.77 -7.68 13.68
CA ALA A 116 -1.19 -8.05 14.98
C ALA A 116 -0.50 -6.87 15.68
N ARG A 117 0.18 -6.00 14.92
CA ARG A 117 0.96 -4.89 15.49
C ARG A 117 0.12 -3.70 15.91
N TRP A 118 -1.03 -3.48 15.26
CA TRP A 118 -1.98 -2.40 15.56
C TRP A 118 -3.41 -2.95 15.71
N PRO A 119 -3.70 -3.65 16.83
CA PRO A 119 -5.03 -4.15 17.09
C PRO A 119 -6.05 -2.99 17.15
N GLY A 120 -7.24 -3.22 16.62
CA GLY A 120 -8.32 -2.23 16.58
C GLY A 120 -8.21 -1.19 15.46
N VAL A 121 -7.15 -1.18 14.65
CA VAL A 121 -7.11 -0.37 13.42
C VAL A 121 -7.92 -1.06 12.32
N HIS A 122 -8.78 -0.30 11.65
CA HIS A 122 -9.57 -0.74 10.51
C HIS A 122 -8.74 -0.65 9.22
N PHE A 123 -8.01 -1.72 8.93
CA PHE A 123 -7.23 -1.83 7.69
C PHE A 123 -8.10 -2.20 6.49
N VAL A 124 -7.84 -1.56 5.35
CA VAL A 124 -8.42 -1.92 4.04
C VAL A 124 -7.29 -2.14 3.06
N TRP A 125 -7.28 -3.29 2.38
CA TRP A 125 -6.34 -3.52 1.29
C TRP A 125 -6.79 -2.78 0.03
N ILE A 126 -5.91 -1.99 -0.58
CA ILE A 126 -6.18 -1.24 -1.80
C ILE A 126 -5.35 -1.86 -2.93
N MET A 127 -5.99 -2.08 -4.08
CA MET A 127 -5.27 -2.42 -5.31
C MET A 127 -5.99 -1.88 -6.55
N GLY A 128 -5.24 -1.79 -7.66
CA GLY A 128 -5.80 -1.46 -8.96
C GLY A 128 -6.59 -2.63 -9.57
N ALA A 129 -7.48 -2.30 -10.50
CA ALA A 129 -8.24 -3.31 -11.25
C ALA A 129 -7.36 -4.22 -12.14
N ASP A 130 -6.17 -3.76 -12.52
CA ASP A 130 -5.13 -4.56 -13.18
C ASP A 130 -4.53 -5.62 -12.24
N SER A 131 -4.26 -5.28 -10.98
CA SER A 131 -3.86 -6.26 -9.96
C SER A 131 -4.95 -7.30 -9.72
N LEU A 132 -6.22 -6.89 -9.74
CA LEU A 132 -7.35 -7.79 -9.53
C LEU A 132 -7.40 -8.94 -10.56
N GLN A 133 -7.06 -8.67 -11.82
CA GLN A 133 -7.07 -9.70 -12.87
C GLN A 133 -6.19 -10.91 -12.49
N ASN A 134 -5.05 -10.66 -11.85
CA ASN A 134 -4.08 -11.69 -11.47
C ASN A 134 -4.09 -12.00 -9.96
N PHE A 135 -5.04 -11.45 -9.19
CA PHE A 135 -5.07 -11.62 -7.74
C PHE A 135 -5.21 -13.10 -7.31
N HIS A 136 -5.91 -13.90 -8.10
CA HIS A 136 -6.07 -15.34 -7.89
C HIS A 136 -4.77 -16.15 -8.00
N LEU A 137 -3.70 -15.54 -8.53
CA LEU A 137 -2.35 -16.14 -8.60
C LEU A 137 -1.50 -15.79 -7.37
N TRP A 138 -1.98 -14.92 -6.47
CA TRP A 138 -1.25 -14.56 -5.27
C TRP A 138 -1.29 -15.71 -4.27
N ARG A 139 -0.19 -15.89 -3.52
CA ARG A 139 -0.11 -16.88 -2.44
C ARG A 139 -1.25 -16.65 -1.44
N ASP A 140 -2.05 -17.68 -1.22
CA ASP A 140 -3.17 -17.69 -0.29
C ASP A 140 -4.16 -16.53 -0.48
N TRP A 141 -4.40 -16.12 -1.73
CA TRP A 141 -5.30 -15.00 -2.06
C TRP A 141 -6.70 -15.14 -1.44
N GLN A 142 -7.22 -16.36 -1.31
CA GLN A 142 -8.50 -16.62 -0.66
C GLN A 142 -8.45 -16.34 0.84
N GLN A 143 -7.35 -16.71 1.51
CA GLN A 143 -7.15 -16.39 2.92
C GLN A 143 -7.01 -14.88 3.11
N LEU A 144 -6.26 -14.21 2.23
CA LEU A 144 -6.15 -12.75 2.24
C LEU A 144 -7.53 -12.09 2.08
N ALA A 145 -8.36 -12.58 1.16
CA ALA A 145 -9.70 -12.06 0.91
C ALA A 145 -10.66 -12.17 2.11
N VAL A 146 -10.54 -13.22 2.93
CA VAL A 146 -11.34 -13.37 4.15
C VAL A 146 -10.69 -12.72 5.38
N GLN A 147 -9.48 -12.19 5.24
CA GLN A 147 -8.71 -11.60 6.34
C GLN A 147 -8.82 -10.07 6.41
N ILE A 148 -9.05 -9.40 5.29
CA ILE A 148 -9.11 -7.92 5.22
C ILE A 148 -10.14 -7.45 4.18
N PRO A 149 -10.90 -6.36 4.43
CA PRO A 149 -11.72 -5.74 3.41
C PRO A 149 -10.86 -5.23 2.24
N ILE A 150 -11.35 -5.39 1.01
CA ILE A 150 -10.59 -5.08 -0.21
C ILE A 150 -11.27 -3.97 -1.03
N ALA A 151 -10.53 -2.93 -1.36
CA ALA A 151 -10.95 -1.88 -2.28
C ALA A 151 -10.21 -2.00 -3.61
N ILE A 152 -10.98 -2.18 -4.68
CA ILE A 152 -10.47 -2.22 -6.05
C ILE A 152 -10.75 -0.87 -6.69
N ILE A 153 -9.70 -0.16 -7.09
CA ILE A 153 -9.85 1.11 -7.82
C ILE A 153 -9.58 0.86 -9.30
N SER A 154 -10.56 1.20 -10.14
CA SER A 154 -10.46 1.01 -11.59
C SER A 154 -10.17 2.31 -12.30
N ARG A 155 -9.26 2.24 -13.26
CA ARG A 155 -9.04 3.29 -14.25
C ARG A 155 -10.09 3.14 -15.36
N PRO A 156 -10.51 4.23 -16.01
CA PRO A 156 -11.49 4.13 -17.08
C PRO A 156 -10.90 3.37 -18.28
N GLY A 157 -11.74 2.55 -18.91
CA GLY A 157 -11.36 1.69 -20.03
C GLY A 157 -11.41 0.19 -19.74
N ASP A 158 -11.42 -0.25 -18.48
CA ASP A 158 -11.43 -1.69 -18.13
C ASP A 158 -12.48 -2.03 -17.05
N LEU A 159 -13.75 -1.73 -17.37
CA LEU A 159 -14.87 -1.87 -16.44
C LEU A 159 -15.39 -3.31 -16.30
N VAL A 160 -15.16 -4.17 -17.29
CA VAL A 160 -15.84 -5.48 -17.39
C VAL A 160 -14.94 -6.63 -16.94
N ARG A 161 -13.71 -6.74 -17.48
CA ARG A 161 -12.84 -7.91 -17.23
C ARG A 161 -12.48 -8.11 -15.76
N PRO A 162 -12.11 -7.06 -14.99
CA PRO A 162 -11.76 -7.24 -13.59
C PRO A 162 -12.94 -7.73 -12.73
N ARG A 163 -14.17 -7.33 -13.09
CA ARG A 163 -15.41 -7.77 -12.42
C ARG A 163 -15.75 -9.25 -12.68
N LEU A 164 -15.10 -9.87 -13.66
CA LEU A 164 -15.25 -11.29 -13.99
C LEU A 164 -14.08 -12.15 -13.48
N SER A 165 -13.14 -11.56 -12.74
CA SER A 165 -11.99 -12.27 -12.15
C SER A 165 -12.43 -13.40 -11.20
N PRO A 166 -11.59 -14.43 -10.96
CA PRO A 166 -11.93 -15.50 -10.03
C PRO A 166 -12.28 -15.00 -8.62
N PHE A 167 -11.63 -13.92 -8.18
CA PHE A 167 -11.97 -13.24 -6.93
C PHE A 167 -13.38 -12.65 -6.96
N ALA A 168 -13.69 -11.85 -7.99
CA ALA A 168 -14.98 -11.19 -8.09
C ALA A 168 -16.14 -12.19 -8.18
N ARG A 169 -15.94 -13.34 -8.85
CA ARG A 169 -16.91 -14.43 -8.90
C ARG A 169 -17.05 -15.13 -7.55
N ARG A 170 -15.94 -15.52 -6.92
CA ARG A 170 -15.95 -16.25 -5.66
C ARG A 170 -16.55 -15.46 -4.51
N PHE A 171 -16.29 -14.15 -4.46
CA PHE A 171 -16.74 -13.27 -3.39
C PHE A 171 -17.88 -12.34 -3.83
N ALA A 172 -18.65 -12.72 -4.86
CA ALA A 172 -19.70 -11.86 -5.42
C ALA A 172 -20.72 -11.36 -4.37
N GLN A 173 -21.12 -12.23 -3.43
CA GLN A 173 -22.06 -11.90 -2.35
C GLN A 173 -21.47 -10.95 -1.28
N ALA A 174 -20.15 -10.87 -1.18
CA ALA A 174 -19.45 -9.97 -0.26
C ALA A 174 -19.18 -8.58 -0.87
N ARG A 175 -19.67 -8.32 -2.10
CA ARG A 175 -19.45 -7.05 -2.78
C ARG A 175 -20.41 -5.99 -2.25
N LEU A 176 -19.86 -4.91 -1.72
CA LEU A 176 -20.60 -3.70 -1.40
C LEU A 176 -20.86 -2.85 -2.66
N PRO A 177 -22.02 -2.18 -2.74
CA PRO A 177 -22.26 -1.21 -3.79
C PRO A 177 -21.38 0.03 -3.60
N ASP A 178 -21.07 0.72 -4.70
CA ASP A 178 -20.12 1.84 -4.74
C ASP A 178 -20.51 3.01 -3.81
N PHE A 179 -21.80 3.18 -3.50
CA PHE A 179 -22.29 4.20 -2.56
C PHE A 179 -22.04 3.83 -1.09
N ALA A 180 -21.86 2.55 -0.78
CA ALA A 180 -21.56 2.04 0.55
C ALA A 180 -20.05 1.92 0.82
N ALA A 181 -19.20 2.47 -0.06
CA ALA A 181 -17.74 2.35 0.07
C ALA A 181 -17.21 2.89 1.42
N THR A 182 -17.81 3.94 1.96
CA THR A 182 -17.45 4.49 3.28
C THR A 182 -17.81 3.55 4.44
N ALA A 183 -18.59 2.49 4.25
CA ALA A 183 -18.79 1.47 5.28
C ALA A 183 -17.65 0.43 5.32
N LEU A 184 -16.94 0.24 4.20
CA LEU A 184 -16.04 -0.91 4.00
C LEU A 184 -15.02 -1.13 5.13
N ALA A 185 -14.37 -0.08 5.63
CA ALA A 185 -13.36 -0.23 6.68
C ALA A 185 -13.94 -0.78 8.00
N GLY A 186 -15.23 -0.53 8.28
CA GLY A 186 -15.92 -1.03 9.46
C GLY A 186 -16.56 -2.40 9.27
N THR A 187 -16.43 -3.01 8.10
CA THR A 187 -17.00 -4.34 7.82
C THR A 187 -16.04 -5.47 8.17
N ASN A 188 -16.59 -6.64 8.52
CA ASN A 188 -15.81 -7.86 8.63
C ASN A 188 -15.51 -8.41 7.24
N ALA A 189 -14.30 -8.92 7.06
CA ALA A 189 -13.94 -9.65 5.84
C ALA A 189 -14.63 -11.03 5.80
N PRO A 190 -14.95 -11.57 4.60
CA PRO A 190 -14.74 -10.95 3.30
C PRO A 190 -15.74 -9.83 3.03
N ALA A 191 -15.23 -8.69 2.58
CA ALA A 191 -16.02 -7.57 2.10
C ALA A 191 -15.18 -6.80 1.08
N TRP A 192 -15.78 -6.38 -0.03
CA TRP A 192 -15.02 -5.63 -1.03
C TRP A 192 -15.87 -4.66 -1.83
N VAL A 193 -15.22 -3.66 -2.42
CA VAL A 193 -15.85 -2.67 -3.29
C VAL A 193 -15.03 -2.50 -4.57
N TYR A 194 -15.72 -2.17 -5.66
CA TYR A 194 -15.09 -1.80 -6.91
C TYR A 194 -15.44 -0.35 -7.23
N LEU A 195 -14.46 0.53 -7.27
CA LEU A 195 -14.67 1.96 -7.43
C LEU A 195 -14.15 2.42 -8.81
N PRO A 196 -15.02 2.92 -9.69
CA PRO A 196 -14.62 3.64 -10.89
C PRO A 196 -13.96 4.96 -10.50
N ALA A 197 -12.76 5.21 -11.03
CA ALA A 197 -12.07 6.48 -10.89
C ALA A 197 -12.00 7.20 -12.25
N PRO A 198 -12.09 8.54 -12.31
CA PRO A 198 -11.95 9.29 -13.55
C PRO A 198 -10.54 9.16 -14.16
N MET A 199 -10.40 9.49 -15.45
CA MET A 199 -9.22 9.13 -16.24
C MET A 199 -7.95 9.84 -15.77
N GLN A 200 -6.85 9.07 -15.65
CA GLN A 200 -5.49 9.58 -15.69
C GLN A 200 -4.64 8.68 -16.59
N VAL A 201 -3.98 9.29 -17.58
CA VAL A 201 -3.43 8.62 -18.77
C VAL A 201 -2.06 7.95 -18.52
N GLN A 202 -1.43 8.15 -17.36
CA GLN A 202 -0.05 7.67 -17.13
C GLN A 202 0.03 6.23 -16.58
N SER A 203 1.04 5.49 -17.08
CA SER A 203 1.40 4.13 -16.62
C SER A 203 2.92 3.97 -16.43
N SER A 204 3.35 3.11 -15.51
CA SER A 204 4.78 2.78 -15.32
C SER A 204 5.43 2.19 -16.58
N THR A 205 4.67 1.56 -17.47
CA THR A 205 5.20 1.02 -18.73
C THR A 205 5.57 2.15 -19.68
N ALA A 206 4.73 3.19 -19.80
CA ALA A 206 5.01 4.37 -20.63
C ALA A 206 6.25 5.14 -20.12
N ILE A 207 6.37 5.33 -18.80
CA ILE A 207 7.52 6.04 -18.21
C ILE A 207 8.84 5.32 -18.48
N ARG A 208 8.86 3.98 -18.39
CA ARG A 208 10.07 3.17 -18.66
C ARG A 208 10.53 3.24 -20.12
N GLN A 209 9.65 3.62 -21.05
CA GLN A 209 10.00 3.81 -22.46
C GLN A 209 10.67 5.16 -22.75
N GLY A 210 10.96 5.97 -21.72
CA GLY A 210 11.94 7.05 -21.80
C GLY A 210 11.38 8.47 -21.81
N GLU A 211 10.14 8.69 -21.39
CA GLU A 211 9.52 10.02 -21.44
C GLU A 211 9.74 10.90 -20.19
N ASP A 212 10.48 10.48 -19.15
CA ASP A 212 10.82 11.38 -18.04
C ASP A 212 12.04 10.94 -17.20
N LYS A 213 12.85 11.91 -16.72
CA LYS A 213 14.11 11.69 -15.98
C LYS A 213 14.08 12.42 -14.63
N SER A 214 13.85 11.68 -13.54
CA SER A 214 13.95 12.22 -12.17
C SER A 214 15.04 11.52 -11.33
N PRO A 215 15.75 12.25 -10.43
CA PRO A 215 16.92 11.75 -9.72
C PRO A 215 16.60 10.99 -8.42
N MET A 216 17.60 10.28 -7.90
CA MET A 216 17.55 9.33 -6.79
C MET A 216 17.80 9.99 -5.42
N VAL A 217 17.08 9.58 -4.37
CA VAL A 217 17.28 10.05 -2.96
C VAL A 217 17.26 8.87 -1.98
N THR A 218 18.05 8.98 -0.90
CA THR A 218 18.26 7.95 0.15
C THR A 218 17.01 7.68 1.02
N VAL A 219 16.95 6.47 1.59
CA VAL A 219 15.74 5.74 2.00
C VAL A 219 15.74 5.48 3.52
N PRO A 220 14.86 6.11 4.33
CA PRO A 220 14.73 5.78 5.76
C PRO A 220 13.74 4.61 6.03
N ARG A 221 14.10 3.76 7.00
CA ARG A 221 13.41 2.50 7.38
C ARG A 221 12.17 2.73 8.24
N CYS A 222 11.16 1.87 8.11
CA CYS A 222 9.83 2.08 8.68
C CYS A 222 9.61 1.55 10.12
N VAL A 223 10.44 0.63 10.61
CA VAL A 223 10.27 -0.03 11.93
C VAL A 223 11.63 -0.27 12.60
N ARG A 224 11.69 -0.14 13.93
CA ARG A 224 12.86 -0.54 14.75
C ARG A 224 12.95 -2.07 14.76
N THR A 225 14.11 -2.64 14.49
CA THR A 225 14.39 -4.03 14.85
C THR A 225 14.09 -4.21 16.34
N ALA A 226 13.33 -5.25 16.70
CA ALA A 226 13.08 -5.58 18.09
C ALA A 226 14.43 -5.69 18.84
N ASP A 227 14.50 -5.11 20.04
CA ASP A 227 15.67 -5.24 20.90
C ASP A 227 15.95 -6.74 21.14
N LYS A 228 17.21 -7.14 20.97
CA LYS A 228 17.68 -8.48 21.36
C LYS A 228 17.35 -8.69 22.83
N PRO A 229 16.88 -9.89 23.25
CA PRO A 229 16.86 -10.22 24.67
C PRO A 229 18.30 -10.16 25.19
N THR A 230 18.56 -9.27 26.14
CA THR A 230 19.78 -9.25 26.95
C THR A 230 19.83 -10.56 27.72
N ASN A 231 20.75 -11.44 27.34
CA ASN A 231 21.03 -12.66 28.05
C ASN A 231 21.86 -12.29 29.30
N ASN A 232 21.18 -12.04 30.43
CA ASN A 232 21.86 -12.01 31.73
C ASN A 232 22.05 -13.45 32.18
N LEU A 233 23.26 -13.96 31.98
CA LEU A 233 23.80 -15.09 32.74
C LEU A 233 24.14 -14.57 34.14
N GLU A 234 23.22 -14.74 35.09
CA GLU A 234 23.58 -14.79 36.50
C GLU A 234 24.11 -16.20 36.80
N THR A 235 25.42 -16.32 36.91
CA THR A 235 26.08 -17.40 37.62
C THR A 235 25.81 -17.24 39.12
N GLN A 236 25.05 -18.17 39.70
CA GLN A 236 25.09 -18.47 41.12
C GLN A 236 25.77 -19.84 41.31
N THR A 237 26.95 -19.79 41.91
CA THR A 237 27.54 -20.84 42.73
C THR A 237 28.16 -20.15 43.93
#